data_AF-A0AA36F1G1-F1
#
_entry.id   AF-A0AA36F1G1-F1
#
_cell.length_a   1.000
_cell.length_b   1.000
_cell.length_c   1.000
_cell.angle_alpha   90.00
_cell.angle_beta   90.00
_cell.angle_gamma   90.00
#
_symmetry.space_group_name_H-M   'P 1'
#
loop_
_entity.id
_entity.type
_entity.pdbx_description
1 polymer ?
#
loop_
_entity_poly.entity_id
_entity_poly.type
_entity_poly.pdbx_seq_one_letter_code
_entity_poly.pdbx_strand_id
1 'polypeptide(L)'
;MVFRIYGSVRYTRYHNAPTLKSSFTFSNIPTSIFRFILRKMSSSGSSLTKFVSEKELDEKRQQRQKEWEKVRQPDQPLECPEEVVDNRSLFDKLQEQKKKKEDEYEEEQRNRNSVKGLEEDEVSFLDYISKQQERLQKEREKEQANVMEEMSISFE
;
A
#
# COMPACT_ATOMS: atom_id res chain seq x y z
N MET A 1 -51.05 26.06 29.23
CA MET A 1 -50.45 26.35 27.91
C MET A 1 -49.28 25.37 27.72
N VAL A 2 -49.45 24.46 26.75
CA VAL A 2 -48.45 23.64 26.01
C VAL A 2 -47.49 22.68 26.76
N PHE A 3 -47.90 21.40 26.75
CA PHE A 3 -47.23 20.14 26.36
C PHE A 3 -45.75 19.80 26.72
N ARG A 4 -45.65 18.58 27.24
CA ARG A 4 -44.48 17.73 27.56
C ARG A 4 -44.13 16.83 26.37
N ILE A 5 -42.88 16.78 25.89
CA ILE A 5 -42.36 15.67 25.04
C ILE A 5 -40.86 15.44 25.28
N TYR A 6 -40.49 14.19 25.59
CA TYR A 6 -39.15 13.62 25.57
C TYR A 6 -38.59 13.51 24.13
N GLY A 7 -37.30 13.74 23.90
CA GLY A 7 -36.64 13.38 22.63
C GLY A 7 -35.13 13.49 22.74
N SER A 8 -34.40 12.38 22.95
CA SER A 8 -34.02 11.33 21.99
C SER A 8 -32.79 11.72 21.17
N VAL A 9 -31.69 11.06 21.54
CA VAL A 9 -30.39 10.95 20.87
C VAL A 9 -30.62 10.65 19.39
N ARG A 10 -30.17 11.54 18.51
CA ARG A 10 -30.14 11.28 17.07
C ARG A 10 -28.70 11.11 16.62
N TYR A 11 -28.26 9.86 16.64
CA TYR A 11 -27.21 9.37 15.77
C TYR A 11 -27.63 9.65 14.32
N THR A 12 -26.90 10.49 13.60
CA THR A 12 -27.12 10.66 12.16
C THR A 12 -26.61 9.41 11.44
N ARG A 13 -27.62 8.61 11.07
CA ARG A 13 -27.64 7.47 10.18
C ARG A 13 -26.74 7.68 8.95
N TYR A 14 -25.80 6.74 8.76
CA TYR A 14 -25.09 6.49 7.51
C TYR A 14 -26.03 6.56 6.32
N HIS A 15 -25.73 7.43 5.37
CA HIS A 15 -26.37 7.41 4.06
C HIS A 15 -25.32 7.40 2.97
N ASN A 16 -25.37 6.32 2.18
CA ASN A 16 -24.89 6.17 0.81
C ASN A 16 -23.41 5.85 0.61
N ALA A 17 -23.03 4.61 0.96
CA ALA A 17 -22.04 3.90 0.17
C ALA A 17 -22.69 3.46 -1.17
N PRO A 18 -22.11 3.76 -2.34
CA PRO A 18 -22.62 3.25 -3.60
C PRO A 18 -22.51 1.72 -3.61
N THR A 19 -23.67 1.05 -3.61
CA THR A 19 -23.73 -0.38 -3.91
C THR A 19 -23.43 -0.57 -5.39
N LEU A 20 -22.17 -0.84 -5.72
CA LEU A 20 -21.82 -1.43 -7.02
C LEU A 20 -22.40 -2.84 -7.06
N LYS A 21 -23.66 -2.94 -7.47
CA LYS A 21 -24.29 -4.19 -7.91
C LYS A 21 -23.67 -4.58 -9.24
N SER A 22 -22.45 -5.09 -9.19
CA SER A 22 -21.86 -5.90 -10.25
C SER A 22 -22.02 -7.35 -9.79
N SER A 23 -23.14 -7.96 -10.16
CA SER A 23 -23.29 -9.41 -10.14
C SER A 23 -22.37 -10.00 -11.20
N PHE A 24 -21.07 -10.11 -10.89
CA PHE A 24 -20.15 -10.91 -11.69
C PHE A 24 -20.35 -12.35 -11.24
N THR A 25 -21.20 -13.09 -11.96
CA THR A 25 -21.44 -14.50 -11.68
C THR A 25 -20.13 -15.26 -11.87
N PHE A 26 -19.57 -15.73 -10.75
CA PHE A 26 -18.40 -16.59 -10.71
C PHE A 26 -18.79 -18.00 -11.14
N SER A 27 -19.28 -18.14 -12.38
CA SER A 27 -19.80 -19.40 -12.89
C SER A 27 -19.05 -19.89 -14.11
N ASN A 28 -17.81 -19.46 -14.34
CA ASN A 28 -16.87 -20.06 -15.31
C ASN A 28 -15.43 -19.55 -15.13
N ILE A 29 -14.84 -19.71 -13.95
CA ILE A 29 -13.38 -19.60 -13.78
C ILE A 29 -12.88 -20.98 -13.34
N PRO A 30 -11.94 -21.62 -14.07
CA PRO A 30 -11.45 -22.94 -13.71
C PRO A 30 -10.87 -22.90 -12.29
N THR A 31 -11.19 -23.92 -11.51
CA THR A 31 -10.83 -24.07 -10.08
C THR A 31 -9.35 -23.85 -9.77
N SER A 32 -8.48 -23.97 -10.77
CA SER A 32 -7.06 -23.62 -10.76
C SER A 32 -6.79 -22.12 -10.46
N ILE A 33 -7.51 -21.21 -11.12
CA ILE A 33 -7.29 -19.76 -11.02
C ILE A 33 -7.83 -19.23 -9.68
N PHE A 34 -8.96 -19.76 -9.21
CA PHE A 34 -9.49 -19.38 -7.90
C PHE A 34 -8.61 -19.88 -6.75
N ARG A 35 -8.01 -21.08 -6.86
CA ARG A 35 -6.97 -21.54 -5.93
C ARG A 35 -5.71 -20.67 -5.97
N PHE A 36 -5.32 -20.19 -7.14
CA PHE A 36 -4.16 -19.32 -7.29
C PHE A 36 -4.36 -17.95 -6.61
N ILE A 37 -5.55 -17.35 -6.76
CA ILE A 37 -5.92 -16.08 -6.10
C ILE A 37 -6.08 -16.27 -4.58
N LEU A 38 -6.71 -17.36 -4.11
CA LEU A 38 -6.81 -17.67 -2.68
C LEU A 38 -5.45 -17.93 -2.02
N ARG A 39 -4.50 -18.54 -2.75
CA ARG A 39 -3.14 -18.81 -2.27
C ARG A 39 -2.29 -17.54 -2.14
N LYS A 40 -2.48 -16.55 -3.02
CA LYS A 40 -1.82 -15.24 -2.91
C LYS A 40 -2.26 -14.45 -1.67
N MET A 41 -3.49 -14.64 -1.18
CA MET A 41 -4.00 -13.98 0.04
C MET A 41 -3.60 -14.65 1.36
N SER A 42 -2.98 -15.85 1.32
CA SER A 42 -2.56 -16.59 2.52
C SER A 42 -1.09 -16.41 2.91
N SER A 43 -0.27 -15.74 2.08
CA SER A 43 1.19 -15.70 2.25
C SER A 43 1.71 -14.49 3.07
N SER A 44 0.86 -13.55 3.44
CA SER A 44 1.28 -12.34 4.19
C SER A 44 0.20 -11.84 5.16
N GLY A 45 -0.58 -12.77 5.71
CA GLY A 45 -1.45 -12.51 6.84
C GLY A 45 -0.92 -13.31 8.00
N SER A 46 -0.32 -12.64 8.97
CA SER A 46 -0.07 -13.19 10.30
C SER A 46 -1.24 -14.06 10.72
N SER A 47 -0.96 -15.33 11.03
CA SER A 47 -1.81 -16.19 11.85
C SER A 47 -2.19 -15.40 13.10
N LEU A 48 -3.32 -14.68 13.02
CA LEU A 48 -3.82 -13.89 14.12
C LEU A 48 -4.45 -14.90 15.07
N THR A 49 -3.59 -15.50 15.90
CA THR A 49 -3.92 -16.18 17.15
C THR A 49 -5.20 -17.00 17.08
N LYS A 50 -5.23 -18.05 16.26
CA LYS A 50 -6.14 -19.16 16.55
C LYS A 50 -5.53 -19.86 17.76
N PHE A 51 -6.24 -19.86 18.90
CA PHE A 51 -5.84 -20.63 20.08
C PHE A 51 -5.63 -22.07 19.62
N VAL A 52 -4.39 -22.56 19.72
CA VAL A 52 -4.10 -23.95 19.40
C VAL A 52 -4.49 -24.75 20.63
N SER A 53 -5.50 -25.61 20.48
CA SER A 53 -5.89 -26.51 21.55
C SER A 53 -4.85 -27.64 21.70
N GLU A 54 -4.69 -28.16 22.91
CA GLU A 54 -3.73 -29.25 23.20
C GLU A 54 -3.89 -30.45 22.25
N LYS A 55 -5.13 -30.78 21.88
CA LYS A 55 -5.46 -31.84 20.92
C LYS A 55 -4.92 -31.55 19.51
N GLU A 56 -5.00 -30.31 19.04
CA GLU A 56 -4.48 -29.92 17.73
C GLU A 56 -2.94 -29.96 17.69
N LEU A 57 -2.26 -29.68 18.81
CA LEU A 57 -0.81 -29.83 18.94
C LEU A 57 -0.39 -31.30 18.87
N ASP A 58 -1.09 -32.18 19.58
CA ASP A 58 -0.79 -33.61 19.61
C ASP A 58 -1.07 -34.28 18.25
N GLU A 59 -2.16 -33.91 17.58
CA GLU A 59 -2.45 -34.38 16.22
C GLU A 59 -1.35 -33.95 15.24
N LYS A 60 -0.85 -32.70 15.36
CA LYS A 60 0.26 -32.20 14.54
C LYS A 60 1.57 -32.94 14.84
N ARG A 61 1.87 -33.24 16.11
CA ARG A 61 3.01 -34.08 16.50
C ARG A 61 2.93 -35.48 15.90
N GLN A 62 1.75 -36.11 15.95
CA GLN A 62 1.53 -37.43 15.38
C GLN A 62 1.65 -37.45 13.86
N GLN A 63 1.16 -36.43 13.16
CA GLN A 63 1.30 -36.32 11.70
C GLN A 63 2.78 -36.23 11.30
N ARG A 64 3.55 -35.38 11.98
CA ARG A 64 5.00 -35.27 11.76
C ARG A 64 5.73 -36.58 12.03
N GLN A 65 5.38 -37.27 13.11
CA GLN A 65 5.97 -38.57 13.43
C GLN A 65 5.68 -39.61 12.34
N LYS A 66 4.45 -39.65 11.84
CA LYS A 66 4.05 -40.54 10.72
C LYS A 66 4.77 -40.19 9.42
N GLU A 67 5.06 -38.93 9.17
CA GLU A 67 5.84 -38.47 8.01
C GLU A 67 7.33 -38.79 8.19
N TRP A 68 7.84 -38.65 9.41
CA TRP A 68 9.20 -39.02 9.79
C TRP A 68 9.46 -40.51 9.59
N GLU A 69 8.56 -41.36 10.09
CA GLU A 69 8.64 -42.83 9.93
C GLU A 69 8.65 -43.29 8.47
N LYS A 70 8.06 -42.52 7.55
CA LYS A 70 8.07 -42.82 6.10
C LYS A 70 9.39 -42.45 5.42
N VAL A 71 10.10 -41.42 5.90
CA VAL A 71 11.31 -40.88 5.27
C VAL A 71 12.59 -41.30 6.03
N ARG A 72 12.43 -41.87 7.23
CA ARG A 72 13.50 -42.29 8.13
C ARG A 72 14.38 -43.39 7.54
N GLN A 73 15.68 -43.19 7.65
CA GLN A 73 16.73 -44.19 7.41
C GLN A 73 17.11 -44.88 8.75
N PRO A 74 17.66 -46.11 8.75
CA PRO A 74 17.86 -46.91 9.97
C PRO A 74 18.74 -46.25 11.04
N ASP A 75 19.63 -45.32 10.66
CA ASP A 75 20.59 -44.68 11.56
C ASP A 75 20.06 -43.40 12.25
N GLN A 76 18.84 -42.96 11.92
CA GLN A 76 18.27 -41.71 12.43
C GLN A 76 17.37 -41.92 13.66
N PRO A 77 17.23 -40.91 14.56
CA PRO A 77 16.48 -41.02 15.81
C PRO A 77 15.00 -41.39 15.61
N LEU A 78 14.45 -42.16 16.57
CA LEU A 78 13.07 -42.68 16.56
C LEU A 78 12.02 -41.57 16.64
N GLU A 79 12.29 -40.50 17.37
CA GLU A 79 11.38 -39.38 17.53
C GLU A 79 11.73 -38.26 16.54
N CYS A 80 10.71 -37.74 15.85
CA CYS A 80 10.83 -36.55 15.00
C CYS A 80 11.32 -35.38 15.87
N PRO A 81 12.42 -34.69 15.50
CA PRO A 81 12.88 -33.50 16.22
C PRO A 81 11.76 -32.48 16.41
N GLU A 82 11.63 -31.94 17.62
CA GLU A 82 10.60 -30.95 17.94
C GLU A 82 10.87 -29.66 17.15
N GLU A 83 9.81 -29.09 16.53
CA GLU A 83 9.91 -27.84 15.77
C GLU A 83 10.54 -26.76 16.67
N VAL A 84 11.54 -26.06 16.15
CA VAL A 84 12.15 -24.92 16.83
C VAL A 84 11.06 -23.90 17.12
N VAL A 85 10.64 -23.85 18.38
CA VAL A 85 9.72 -22.85 18.88
C VAL A 85 10.43 -21.51 18.79
N ASP A 86 9.80 -20.55 18.11
CA ASP A 86 10.35 -19.20 17.99
C ASP A 86 10.33 -18.52 19.36
N ASN A 87 11.48 -18.59 20.05
CA ASN A 87 11.71 -18.10 21.41
C ASN A 87 11.69 -16.57 21.54
N ARG A 88 11.51 -15.83 20.44
CA ARG A 88 11.35 -14.37 20.48
C ARG A 88 10.09 -13.99 21.26
N SER A 89 10.18 -12.91 22.02
CA SER A 89 9.02 -12.40 22.76
C SER A 89 7.91 -12.01 21.79
N LEU A 90 6.65 -12.13 22.23
CA LEU A 90 5.50 -11.63 21.48
C LEU A 90 5.68 -10.14 21.13
N PHE A 91 6.32 -9.38 22.01
CA PHE A 91 6.63 -7.97 21.79
C PHE A 91 7.51 -7.77 20.56
N ASP A 92 8.60 -8.53 20.42
CA ASP A 92 9.52 -8.40 19.28
C ASP A 92 8.80 -8.70 17.96
N LYS A 93 7.96 -9.73 17.94
CA LYS A 93 7.15 -10.11 16.76
C LYS A 93 6.15 -9.03 16.38
N LEU A 94 5.46 -8.44 17.36
CA LEU A 94 4.51 -7.36 17.12
C LEU A 94 5.22 -6.08 16.66
N GLN A 95 6.40 -5.79 17.22
CA GLN A 95 7.19 -4.64 16.83
C GLN A 95 7.71 -4.79 15.40
N GLU A 96 8.17 -5.97 15.00
CA GLU A 96 8.56 -6.27 13.61
C GLU A 96 7.38 -6.13 12.65
N GLN A 97 6.20 -6.65 12.99
CA GLN A 97 4.99 -6.50 12.17
C GLN A 97 4.56 -5.04 12.03
N LYS A 98 4.64 -4.27 13.11
CA LYS A 98 4.33 -2.84 13.11
C LYS A 98 5.32 -2.07 12.23
N LYS A 99 6.62 -2.26 12.44
CA LYS A 99 7.68 -1.62 11.65
C LYS A 99 7.53 -1.94 10.17
N LYS A 100 7.34 -3.21 9.82
CA LYS A 100 7.13 -3.62 8.43
C LYS A 100 5.95 -2.90 7.78
N LYS A 101 4.84 -2.75 8.50
CA LYS A 101 3.66 -2.03 8.00
C LYS A 101 3.91 -0.52 7.87
N GLU A 102 4.68 0.07 8.78
CA GLU A 102 5.10 1.47 8.71
C GLU A 102 6.03 1.68 7.51
N ASP A 103 7.03 0.83 7.31
CA ASP A 103 7.96 0.88 6.19
C ASP A 103 7.24 0.74 4.84
N GLU A 104 6.33 -0.24 4.72
CA GLU A 104 5.49 -0.43 3.51
C GLU A 104 4.63 0.82 3.23
N TYR A 105 4.05 1.42 4.27
CA TYR A 105 3.27 2.64 4.13
C TYR A 105 4.14 3.84 3.71
N GLU A 106 5.33 3.99 4.29
CA GLU A 106 6.27 5.04 3.94
C GLU A 106 6.82 4.88 2.53
N GLU A 107 7.11 3.67 2.08
CA GLU A 107 7.50 3.38 0.70
C GLU A 107 6.37 3.69 -0.27
N GLU A 108 5.14 3.28 0.03
CA GLU A 108 3.98 3.61 -0.80
C GLU A 108 3.72 5.12 -0.86
N GLN A 109 3.79 5.82 0.27
CA GLN A 109 3.63 7.27 0.31
C GLN A 109 4.78 7.97 -0.39
N ARG A 110 6.02 7.50 -0.23
CA ARG A 110 7.18 8.02 -0.95
C ARG A 110 7.04 7.80 -2.44
N ASN A 111 6.62 6.62 -2.88
CA ASN A 111 6.41 6.31 -4.29
C ASN A 111 5.26 7.13 -4.88
N ARG A 112 4.17 7.33 -4.12
CA ARG A 112 3.05 8.21 -4.52
C ARG A 112 3.47 9.68 -4.57
N ASN A 113 4.21 10.16 -3.58
CA ASN A 113 4.67 11.54 -3.51
C ASN A 113 5.79 11.85 -4.52
N SER A 114 6.60 10.85 -4.89
CA SER A 114 7.62 10.99 -5.93
C SER A 114 7.01 11.17 -7.33
N VAL A 115 5.76 10.73 -7.51
CA VAL A 115 4.96 10.93 -8.73
C VAL A 115 3.79 11.89 -8.43
N LYS A 116 4.00 12.86 -7.53
CA LYS A 116 3.02 13.91 -7.30
C LYS A 116 3.11 14.91 -8.45
N GLY A 117 2.06 14.96 -9.28
CA GLY A 117 1.96 15.97 -10.35
C GLY A 117 1.92 17.37 -9.75
N LEU A 118 2.39 18.35 -10.53
CA LEU A 118 2.21 19.77 -10.20
C LEU A 118 0.71 20.07 -10.07
N GLU A 119 0.34 20.85 -9.06
CA GLU A 119 -1.04 21.31 -8.90
C GLU A 119 -1.42 22.25 -10.06
N GLU A 120 -2.70 22.33 -10.44
CA GLU A 120 -3.16 23.11 -11.60
C GLU A 120 -2.73 24.58 -11.52
N ASP A 121 -2.81 25.16 -10.33
CA ASP A 121 -2.36 26.53 -10.05
C ASP A 121 -0.83 26.68 -10.20
N GLU A 122 -0.06 25.66 -9.84
CA GLU A 122 1.40 25.68 -9.95
C GLU A 122 1.87 25.61 -11.41
N VAL A 123 1.17 24.84 -12.25
CA VAL A 123 1.39 24.83 -13.71
C VAL A 123 1.11 26.21 -14.31
N SER A 124 0.02 26.85 -13.91
CA SER A 124 -0.33 28.19 -14.39
C SER A 124 0.71 29.24 -13.99
N PHE A 125 1.29 29.11 -12.79
CA PHE A 125 2.35 29.98 -12.32
C PHE A 125 3.66 29.80 -13.10
N LEU A 126 4.06 28.55 -13.40
CA LEU A 126 5.25 28.28 -14.22
C LEU A 126 5.10 28.77 -15.66
N ASP A 127 3.90 28.68 -16.25
CA ASP A 127 3.60 29.25 -17.57
C ASP A 127 3.67 30.80 -17.53
N TYR A 128 3.14 31.41 -16.47
CA TYR A 128 3.28 32.85 -16.27
C TYR A 128 4.75 33.28 -16.18
N ILE A 129 5.57 32.61 -15.35
CA ILE A 129 7.01 32.90 -15.22
C ILE A 129 7.72 32.75 -16.57
N SER A 130 7.45 31.67 -17.31
CA SER A 130 8.05 31.45 -18.63
C SER A 130 7.73 32.58 -19.61
N LYS A 131 6.46 33.01 -19.64
CA LYS A 131 6.02 34.15 -20.46
C LYS A 131 6.67 35.47 -20.04
N GLN A 132 6.90 35.69 -18.74
CA GLN A 132 7.63 36.87 -18.27
C GLN A 132 9.10 36.83 -18.69
N GLN A 133 9.77 35.69 -18.56
CA GLN A 133 11.17 35.52 -18.97
C GLN A 133 11.34 35.73 -20.48
N GLU A 134 10.45 35.17 -21.30
CA GLU A 134 10.46 35.36 -22.76
C GLU A 134 10.27 36.83 -23.13
N ARG A 135 9.37 37.55 -22.45
CA ARG A 135 9.15 38.98 -22.70
C ARG A 135 10.40 39.80 -22.41
N LEU A 136 11.02 39.57 -21.26
CA LEU A 136 12.26 40.27 -20.88
C LEU A 136 13.40 39.92 -21.84
N GLN A 137 13.49 38.68 -22.30
CA GLN A 137 14.47 38.26 -23.29
C GLN A 137 14.29 39.02 -24.60
N LYS A 138 13.06 39.09 -25.12
CA LYS A 138 12.72 39.83 -26.35
C LYS A 138 12.97 41.33 -26.24
N GLU A 139 12.66 41.93 -25.09
CA GLU A 139 12.95 43.34 -24.83
C GLU A 139 14.46 43.60 -24.87
N ARG A 140 15.26 42.77 -24.21
CA ARG A 140 16.73 42.87 -24.28
C ARG A 140 17.26 42.68 -25.69
N GLU A 141 16.75 41.71 -26.44
CA GLU A 141 17.16 41.47 -27.84
C GLU A 141 16.83 42.67 -28.73
N LYS A 142 15.66 43.28 -28.51
CA LYS A 142 15.25 44.47 -29.24
C LYS A 142 16.12 45.69 -28.90
N GLU A 143 16.43 45.90 -27.62
CA GLU A 143 17.36 46.95 -27.19
C GLU A 143 18.75 46.75 -27.79
N GLN A 144 19.28 45.51 -27.77
CA GLN A 144 20.56 45.20 -28.40
C GLN A 144 20.54 45.45 -29.91
N ALA A 145 19.47 45.05 -30.61
CA ALA A 145 19.31 45.30 -32.04
C ALA A 145 19.28 46.80 -32.37
N ASN A 146 18.53 47.59 -31.59
CA ASN A 146 18.46 49.04 -31.76
C ASN A 146 19.83 49.69 -31.55
N VAL A 147 20.56 49.32 -30.49
CA VAL A 147 21.91 49.85 -30.22
C VAL A 147 22.88 49.49 -31.36
N MET A 148 22.80 48.27 -31.91
CA MET A 148 23.61 47.87 -33.05
C MET A 148 23.29 48.68 -34.31
N GLU A 149 22.00 48.95 -34.56
CA GLU A 149 21.54 49.80 -35.67
C GLU A 149 22.07 51.23 -35.53
N GLU A 150 21.90 51.85 -34.35
CA GLU A 150 22.41 53.19 -34.05
C GLU A 150 23.93 53.30 -34.20
N MET A 151 24.66 52.28 -33.72
CA MET A 151 26.10 52.21 -33.91
C MET A 151 26.46 52.11 -35.39
N SER A 152 25.77 51.25 -36.17
CA SER A 152 26.06 51.08 -37.60
C SER A 152 25.87 52.38 -38.40
N ILE A 153 24.81 53.14 -38.11
CA ILE A 153 24.53 54.44 -38.74
C ILE A 153 25.58 55.49 -38.34
N SER A 154 26.13 55.42 -37.13
CA SER A 154 27.14 56.36 -36.65
C SER A 154 28.54 56.14 -37.26
N PHE A 155 28.79 54.97 -37.87
CA PHE A 155 30.09 54.61 -38.48
C PHE A 155 30.12 54.74 -40.02
N GLU A 156 28.98 55.05 -40.66
CA GLU A 156 28.88 55.45 -42.08
C GLU A 156 28.90 56.98 -42.27
#